data_AF-A0A834DPJ4-F1
#
_entry.id   AF-A0A834DPJ4-F1
#
_cell.length_a   1.000
_cell.length_b   1.000
_cell.length_c   1.000
_cell.angle_alpha   90.00
_cell.angle_beta   90.00
_cell.angle_gamma   90.00
#
_symmetry.space_group_name_H-M   'P 1'
#
loop_
_entity.id
_entity.type
_entity.pdbx_description
1 polymer ?
#
loop_
_entity_poly.entity_id
_entity_poly.type
_entity_poly.pdbx_seq_one_letter_code
_entity_poly.pdbx_strand_id
1 'polypeptide(L)'
;MDVLCVREATKFAAAHCRSGKGPILMELQTYRYHGHSMSDPGVSYRTREEIQEVRSKSDPIMLLKDRMVNSNLASVEELKEIDVEVRKEIEDAAQFATADPEPPLEELGYHIYSNDPPFEVRGANQWIKFKSVS
;
A
#
# COMPACT_ATOMS: atom_id res chain seq x y z
N MET A 1 1.93 14.49 5.55
CA MET A 1 1.68 13.66 6.75
C MET A 1 3.00 13.43 7.46
N ASP A 2 3.04 13.53 8.79
CA ASP A 2 4.28 13.40 9.57
C ASP A 2 4.40 11.99 10.18
N VAL A 3 5.41 11.23 9.77
CA VAL A 3 5.62 9.83 10.21
C VAL A 3 5.83 9.71 11.73
N LEU A 4 6.45 10.70 12.37
CA LEU A 4 6.70 10.66 13.82
C LEU A 4 5.42 11.00 14.59
N CYS A 5 4.63 11.97 14.13
CA CYS A 5 3.32 12.26 14.73
C CYS A 5 2.40 11.04 14.67
N VAL A 6 2.31 10.37 13.51
CA VAL A 6 1.51 9.16 13.36
C VAL A 6 2.02 8.05 14.28
N ARG A 7 3.34 7.85 14.37
CA ARG A 7 3.96 6.84 15.25
C ARG A 7 3.61 7.08 16.72
N GLU A 8 3.75 8.31 17.22
CA GLU A 8 3.47 8.62 18.63
C GLU A 8 1.97 8.54 18.95
N ALA A 9 1.10 9.06 18.07
CA ALA A 9 -0.35 8.91 18.24
C ALA A 9 -0.78 7.43 18.23
N THR A 10 -0.16 6.62 17.37
CA THR A 10 -0.41 5.16 17.31
C THR A 10 0.05 4.45 18.59
N LYS A 11 1.24 4.78 19.13
CA LYS A 11 1.70 4.22 20.42
C LYS A 11 0.72 4.54 21.54
N PHE A 12 0.23 5.78 21.59
CA PHE A 12 -0.76 6.22 22.56
C PHE A 12 -2.08 5.45 22.43
N ALA A 13 -2.65 5.39 21.21
CA ALA A 13 -3.91 4.68 20.96
C ALA A 13 -3.78 3.18 21.24
N ALA A 14 -2.66 2.57 20.88
CA ALA A 14 -2.38 1.16 21.19
C ALA A 14 -2.31 0.91 22.70
N ALA A 15 -1.64 1.79 23.46
CA ALA A 15 -1.58 1.69 24.92
C ALA A 15 -2.97 1.86 25.56
N HIS A 16 -3.79 2.78 25.05
CA HIS A 16 -5.19 2.95 25.46
C HIS A 16 -5.96 1.63 25.33
N CYS A 17 -5.97 1.03 24.13
CA CYS A 17 -6.67 -0.23 23.86
C CYS A 17 -6.12 -1.39 24.71
N ARG A 18 -4.79 -1.55 24.80
CA ARG A 18 -4.16 -2.63 25.58
C ARG A 18 -4.42 -2.50 27.08
N SER A 19 -4.63 -1.29 27.58
CA SER A 19 -4.98 -1.05 28.98
C SER A 19 -6.45 -1.34 29.33
N GLY A 20 -7.23 -1.87 28.38
CA GLY A 20 -8.62 -2.26 28.61
C GLY A 20 -9.62 -1.10 28.63
N LYS A 21 -9.23 0.10 28.16
CA LYS A 21 -10.10 1.30 28.16
C LYS A 21 -11.14 1.33 27.02
N GLY A 22 -11.15 0.30 26.17
CA GLY A 22 -12.07 0.18 25.05
C GLY A 22 -11.54 0.83 23.76
N PRO A 23 -12.43 1.13 22.80
CA PRO A 23 -12.06 1.68 21.50
C PRO A 23 -11.73 3.18 21.57
N ILE A 24 -10.90 3.63 20.64
CA ILE A 24 -10.55 5.04 20.40
C ILE A 24 -10.49 5.30 18.89
N LEU A 25 -10.87 6.50 18.46
CA LEU A 25 -10.84 6.90 17.05
C LEU A 25 -9.64 7.85 16.79
N MET A 26 -8.99 7.68 15.64
CA MET A 26 -7.83 8.48 15.24
C MET A 26 -8.00 8.89 13.77
N GLU A 27 -8.21 10.18 13.53
CA GLU A 27 -8.25 10.75 12.18
C GLU A 27 -6.81 11.08 11.72
N LEU A 28 -6.41 10.55 10.57
CA LEU A 28 -5.12 10.85 9.96
C LEU A 28 -5.31 11.79 8.77
N GLN A 29 -5.00 13.07 8.97
CA GLN A 29 -5.01 14.06 7.90
C GLN A 29 -3.83 13.83 6.96
N THR A 30 -4.14 13.36 5.75
CA THR A 30 -3.17 13.00 4.71
C THR A 30 -3.67 13.42 3.33
N TYR A 31 -2.87 13.14 2.29
CA TYR A 31 -3.18 13.59 0.94
C TYR A 31 -2.74 12.55 -0.11
N ARG A 32 -3.62 12.27 -1.09
CA ARG A 32 -3.30 11.40 -2.24
C ARG A 32 -2.86 12.22 -3.44
N TYR A 33 -1.71 11.89 -4.01
CA TYR A 33 -1.18 12.62 -5.18
C TYR A 33 -1.91 12.28 -6.48
N HIS A 34 -2.20 11.00 -6.70
CA HIS A 34 -2.98 10.55 -7.85
C HIS A 34 -4.48 10.77 -7.64
N GLY A 35 -5.24 10.63 -8.72
CA GLY A 35 -6.70 10.60 -8.70
C GLY A 35 -7.26 9.46 -7.83
N HIS A 36 -8.57 9.26 -7.87
CA HIS A 36 -9.21 8.21 -7.09
C HIS A 36 -8.76 6.80 -7.52
N SER A 37 -8.56 6.62 -8.82
CA SER A 37 -8.09 5.39 -9.46
C SER A 37 -7.36 5.73 -10.77
N MET A 38 -6.88 4.72 -11.50
CA MET A 38 -6.27 4.93 -12.84
C MET A 38 -7.24 5.53 -13.87
N SER A 39 -8.56 5.37 -13.67
CA SER A 39 -9.58 5.95 -14.55
C SER A 39 -9.96 7.39 -14.20
N ASP A 40 -9.47 7.91 -13.08
CA ASP A 40 -9.74 9.28 -12.62
C ASP A 40 -8.47 10.14 -12.69
N PRO A 41 -8.39 11.12 -13.61
CA PRO A 41 -7.26 12.06 -13.66
C PRO A 41 -7.13 12.94 -12.43
N GLY A 42 -8.21 13.15 -11.67
CA GLY A 42 -8.20 13.89 -10.41
C GLY A 42 -7.99 15.40 -10.49
N VAL A 43 -8.25 16.01 -11.66
CA VAL A 43 -8.09 17.44 -11.93
C VAL A 43 -9.41 18.18 -12.20
N SER A 44 -10.54 17.45 -12.21
CA SER A 44 -11.87 18.05 -12.39
C SER A 44 -12.44 18.64 -11.09
N TYR A 45 -11.93 18.21 -9.94
CA TYR A 45 -12.45 18.56 -8.61
C TYR A 45 -11.39 19.15 -7.67
N ARG A 46 -10.16 19.33 -8.15
CA ARG A 46 -9.04 20.00 -7.45
C ARG A 46 -8.01 20.47 -8.47
N THR A 47 -7.17 21.41 -8.08
CA THR A 47 -6.18 22.01 -8.99
C THR A 47 -4.87 21.22 -8.98
N ARG A 48 -4.07 21.37 -10.04
CA ARG A 48 -2.72 20.78 -10.08
C ARG A 48 -1.79 21.48 -9.10
N GLU A 49 -2.04 22.76 -8.88
CA GLU A 49 -1.33 23.64 -7.96
C GLU A 49 -1.49 23.17 -6.52
N GLU A 50 -2.70 22.77 -6.10
CA GLU A 50 -2.93 22.20 -4.76
C GLU A 50 -2.08 20.94 -4.53
N ILE A 51 -2.06 20.03 -5.50
CA ILE A 51 -1.27 18.78 -5.41
C ILE A 51 0.23 19.09 -5.30
N GLN A 52 0.73 20.05 -6.10
CA GLN A 52 2.14 20.45 -6.08
C GLN A 52 2.53 21.19 -4.80
N GLU A 53 1.64 22.03 -4.27
CA GLU A 53 1.84 22.71 -2.99
C GLU A 53 1.98 21.70 -1.86
N VAL A 54 1.08 20.71 -1.77
CA VAL A 54 1.16 19.67 -0.73
C VAL A 54 2.43 18.85 -0.89
N ARG A 55 2.78 18.44 -2.11
CA ARG A 55 4.00 17.65 -2.38
C ARG A 55 5.27 18.43 -2.02
N SER A 56 5.37 19.69 -2.40
CA SER A 56 6.58 20.49 -2.14
C SER A 56 6.74 20.91 -0.68
N LYS A 57 5.64 21.07 0.07
CA LYS A 57 5.69 21.54 1.46
C LYS A 57 5.58 20.43 2.50
N SER A 58 4.97 19.29 2.17
CA SER A 58 4.51 18.32 3.19
C SER A 58 4.60 16.86 2.75
N ASP A 59 5.44 16.56 1.76
CA ASP A 59 5.74 15.19 1.38
C ASP A 59 6.36 14.42 2.56
N PRO A 60 5.80 13.25 2.94
CA PRO A 60 6.24 12.52 4.12
C PRO A 60 7.69 12.03 4.05
N ILE A 61 8.20 11.72 2.85
CA ILE A 61 9.58 11.25 2.66
C ILE A 61 10.54 12.43 2.78
N MET A 62 10.22 13.55 2.14
CA MET A 62 11.01 14.78 2.25
C MET A 62 11.11 15.27 3.70
N LEU A 63 9.98 15.33 4.42
CA LEU A 63 9.95 15.74 5.83
C LEU A 63 10.84 14.86 6.72
N LEU A 64 10.86 13.55 6.49
CA LEU A 64 11.70 12.64 7.25
C LEU A 64 13.18 12.82 6.89
N LYS A 65 13.49 12.90 5.60
CA LYS A 65 14.85 13.15 5.10
C LYS A 65 15.45 14.41 5.71
N ASP A 66 14.73 15.52 5.66
CA ASP A 66 15.21 16.80 6.21
C ASP A 66 15.50 16.71 7.70
N ARG A 67 14.63 16.01 8.46
CA ARG A 67 14.86 15.78 9.90
C ARG A 67 16.12 14.96 10.16
N MET A 68 16.30 13.86 9.44
CA MET A 68 17.44 12.96 9.64
C MET A 68 18.76 13.65 9.32
N VAL A 69 18.82 14.37 8.19
CA VAL A 69 20.03 15.09 7.76
C VAL A 69 20.34 16.25 8.72
N ASN A 70 19.35 17.09 9.06
CA ASN A 70 19.56 18.23 9.95
C ASN A 70 19.90 17.84 11.39
N SER A 71 19.57 16.60 11.81
CA SER A 71 19.92 16.07 13.13
C SER A 71 21.14 15.13 13.11
N ASN A 72 21.85 15.03 11.99
CA ASN A 72 23.04 14.20 11.83
C ASN A 72 22.78 12.71 12.14
N LEU A 73 21.57 12.21 11.83
CA LEU A 73 21.20 10.80 11.94
C LEU A 73 21.56 10.01 10.67
N ALA A 74 21.63 10.68 9.52
CA ALA A 74 22.07 10.13 8.25
C ALA A 74 22.60 11.25 7.35
N SER A 75 23.50 10.92 6.45
CA SER A 75 23.97 11.79 5.36
C SER A 75 23.00 11.79 4.17
N VAL A 76 23.18 12.76 3.27
CA VAL A 76 22.40 12.80 2.03
C VAL A 76 22.79 11.67 1.09
N GLU A 77 24.06 11.25 1.14
CA GLU A 77 24.66 10.19 0.35
C GLU A 77 24.07 8.83 0.73
N GLU A 78 24.03 8.49 2.03
CA GLU A 78 23.41 7.25 2.52
C GLU A 78 21.94 7.14 2.09
N LEU A 79 21.17 8.22 2.17
CA LEU A 79 19.77 8.22 1.73
C LEU A 79 19.62 8.05 0.22
N LYS A 80 20.56 8.55 -0.58
CA LYS A 80 20.58 8.33 -2.03
C LYS A 80 20.97 6.89 -2.37
N GLU A 81 21.85 6.26 -1.60
CA GLU A 81 22.17 4.84 -1.77
C GLU A 81 20.93 3.98 -1.55
N ILE A 82 20.15 4.27 -0.50
CA ILE A 82 18.85 3.63 -0.25
C ILE A 82 17.89 3.85 -1.43
N ASP A 83 17.81 5.07 -1.99
CA ASP A 83 16.97 5.33 -3.17
C ASP A 83 17.37 4.46 -4.37
N VAL A 84 18.68 4.20 -4.57
CA VAL A 84 19.19 3.36 -5.65
C VAL A 84 18.84 1.89 -5.41
N GLU A 85 19.03 1.40 -4.19
CA GLU A 85 18.69 0.04 -3.80
C GLU A 85 17.20 -0.25 -3.97
N VAL A 86 16.34 0.64 -3.47
CA VAL A 86 14.88 0.52 -3.58
C VAL A 86 14.45 0.57 -5.05
N ARG A 87 15.02 1.45 -5.88
CA ARG A 87 14.71 1.46 -7.32
C ARG A 87 15.01 0.13 -7.98
N LYS A 88 16.18 -0.43 -7.69
CA LYS A 88 16.57 -1.73 -8.23
C LYS A 88 15.62 -2.85 -7.77
N GLU A 89 15.28 -2.87 -6.49
CA GLU A 89 14.31 -3.83 -5.94
C GLU A 89 12.96 -3.75 -6.66
N ILE A 90 12.45 -2.53 -6.89
CA ILE A 90 11.18 -2.32 -7.60
C ILE A 90 11.27 -2.70 -9.08
N GLU A 91 12.40 -2.44 -9.75
CA GLU A 91 12.61 -2.85 -11.14
C GLU A 91 12.68 -4.38 -11.29
N ASP A 92 13.43 -5.05 -10.43
CA ASP A 92 13.55 -6.51 -10.39
C ASP A 92 12.17 -7.16 -10.12
N ALA A 93 11.41 -6.61 -9.16
CA ALA A 93 10.07 -7.07 -8.84
C ALA A 93 9.07 -6.82 -10.00
N ALA A 94 9.16 -5.68 -10.68
CA ALA A 94 8.30 -5.38 -11.84
C ALA A 94 8.60 -6.33 -13.01
N GLN A 95 9.87 -6.61 -13.26
CA GLN A 95 10.27 -7.56 -14.29
C GLN A 95 9.69 -8.96 -13.99
N PHE A 96 9.84 -9.43 -12.75
CA PHE A 96 9.23 -10.68 -12.31
C PHE A 96 7.71 -10.65 -12.53
N ALA A 97 7.01 -9.63 -12.03
CA ALA A 97 5.56 -9.51 -12.13
C ALA A 97 5.03 -9.49 -13.58
N THR A 98 5.81 -9.00 -14.55
CA THR A 98 5.42 -9.02 -15.98
C THR A 98 5.79 -10.31 -16.72
N ALA A 99 6.73 -11.09 -16.19
CA ALA A 99 7.20 -12.32 -16.79
C ALA A 99 6.56 -13.58 -16.17
N ASP A 100 6.03 -13.45 -14.96
CA ASP A 100 5.34 -14.52 -14.24
C ASP A 100 4.07 -14.94 -15.01
N PRO A 101 3.87 -16.25 -15.25
CA PRO A 101 2.70 -16.70 -15.98
C PRO A 101 1.42 -16.43 -15.20
N GLU A 102 0.31 -16.22 -15.93
CA GLU A 102 -1.00 -16.15 -15.31
C GLU A 102 -1.35 -17.46 -14.58
N PRO A 103 -2.23 -17.41 -13.56
CA PRO A 103 -2.69 -18.61 -12.88
C PRO A 103 -3.28 -19.64 -13.87
N PRO A 104 -3.02 -20.94 -13.66
CA PRO A 104 -3.58 -21.97 -14.50
C PRO A 104 -5.12 -21.98 -14.42
N LEU A 105 -5.79 -22.21 -15.56
CA LEU A 105 -7.25 -22.18 -15.67
C LEU A 105 -7.93 -23.21 -14.76
N GLU A 106 -7.25 -24.31 -14.45
CA GLU A 106 -7.73 -25.39 -13.59
C GLU A 106 -7.97 -24.94 -12.14
N GLU A 107 -7.28 -23.88 -11.71
CA GLU A 107 -7.36 -23.34 -10.35
C GLU A 107 -8.43 -22.25 -10.22
N LEU A 108 -9.16 -21.93 -11.28
CA LEU A 108 -10.22 -20.89 -11.28
C LEU A 108 -11.22 -21.06 -10.14
N GLY A 109 -11.55 -22.30 -9.78
CA GLY A 109 -12.54 -22.61 -8.74
C GLY A 109 -11.97 -22.74 -7.32
N TYR A 110 -10.67 -22.54 -7.11
CA TYR A 110 -10.03 -22.81 -5.82
C TYR A 110 -10.43 -21.75 -4.77
N HIS A 111 -10.29 -22.10 -3.49
CA HIS A 111 -10.46 -21.22 -2.33
C HIS A 111 -11.86 -20.62 -2.12
N ILE A 112 -12.93 -21.32 -2.51
CA ILE A 112 -14.31 -20.89 -2.24
C ILE A 112 -14.70 -21.10 -0.77
N TYR A 113 -14.38 -22.26 -0.21
CA TYR A 113 -14.61 -22.60 1.18
C TYR A 113 -13.30 -23.03 1.84
N SER A 114 -13.17 -22.80 3.15
CA SER A 114 -12.01 -23.22 3.95
C SER A 114 -12.31 -24.51 4.70
N ASN A 115 -11.34 -25.43 4.76
CA ASN A 115 -11.44 -26.73 5.45
C ASN A 115 -12.57 -27.65 4.96
N ASP A 116 -12.99 -27.51 3.71
CA ASP A 116 -14.02 -28.34 3.10
C ASP A 116 -13.39 -29.37 2.15
N PRO A 117 -14.01 -30.56 1.98
CA PRO A 117 -13.57 -31.52 0.98
C PRO A 117 -13.74 -30.93 -0.44
N PRO A 118 -12.89 -31.32 -1.40
CA PRO A 118 -13.00 -30.83 -2.77
C PRO A 118 -14.38 -31.09 -3.40
N PHE A 119 -14.87 -30.12 -4.17
CA PHE A 119 -16.15 -30.21 -4.89
C PHE A 119 -16.07 -29.56 -6.28
N GLU A 120 -17.12 -29.69 -7.08
CA GLU A 120 -17.18 -29.11 -8.44
C GLU A 120 -17.97 -27.80 -8.47
N VAL A 121 -17.46 -26.82 -9.22
CA VAL A 121 -18.09 -25.53 -9.48
C VAL A 121 -18.50 -25.47 -10.94
N ARG A 122 -19.75 -25.08 -11.19
CA ARG A 122 -20.27 -24.90 -12.55
C ARG A 122 -19.68 -23.64 -13.18
N GLY A 123 -19.13 -23.78 -14.40
CA GLY A 123 -18.65 -22.66 -15.21
C GLY A 123 -19.77 -21.96 -15.99
N ALA A 124 -19.40 -21.34 -17.12
CA ALA A 124 -20.32 -20.53 -17.94
C ALA A 124 -21.54 -21.31 -18.47
N ASN A 125 -21.45 -22.63 -18.60
CA ASN A 125 -22.57 -23.50 -18.94
C ASN A 125 -22.51 -24.79 -18.09
N GLN A 126 -23.55 -25.63 -18.19
CA GLN A 126 -23.68 -26.82 -17.34
C GLN A 126 -22.63 -27.92 -17.61
N TRP A 127 -21.93 -27.86 -18.75
CA TRP A 127 -20.93 -28.85 -19.13
C TRP A 127 -19.52 -28.46 -18.70
N ILE A 128 -19.29 -27.19 -18.33
CA ILE A 128 -17.99 -26.71 -17.83
C ILE A 128 -17.97 -26.88 -16.31
N LYS A 129 -16.98 -27.60 -15.80
CA LYS A 129 -16.80 -27.88 -14.37
C LYS A 129 -15.36 -27.55 -13.96
N PHE A 130 -15.22 -26.78 -12.88
CA PHE A 130 -13.95 -26.50 -12.24
C PHE A 130 -13.88 -27.24 -10.91
N LYS A 131 -12.70 -27.74 -10.56
CA LYS A 131 -12.47 -28.28 -9.22
C LYS A 131 -12.33 -27.10 -8.25
N SER A 132 -12.94 -27.21 -7.08
CA SER A 132 -12.68 -26.33 -5.94
C SER A 132 -11.98 -27.11 -4.86
N VAL A 133 -10.86 -26.58 -4.38
CA VAL A 133 -10.11 -27.08 -3.23
C VAL A 133 -9.95 -25.89 -2.27
N SER A 134 -10.10 -26.15 -0.98
CA SER A 134 -9.85 -25.16 0.08
C SER A 134 -8.45 -24.56 0.02
#